data_AF-A0A4V4HGB5-F1
#
_entry.id   AF-A0A4V4HGB5-F1
#
_cell.length_a   1.000
_cell.length_b   1.000
_cell.length_c   1.000
_cell.angle_alpha   90.00
_cell.angle_beta   90.00
_cell.angle_gamma   90.00
#
_symmetry.space_group_name_H-M   'P 1'
#
loop_
_entity.id
_entity.type
_entity.pdbx_description
1 polymer ?
#
loop_
_entity_poly.entity_id
_entity_poly.type
_entity_poly.pdbx_seq_one_letter_code
_entity_poly.pdbx_strand_id
1 'polypeptide(L)'
;MLRTKVKNACAYVRKYKFDWIWIDTCCIDKSSSAELSEALNSMYKYYAEARVCIVYLNDLEKSSNKATELLSRLKECKWFTRGWTLQKLIAPRYMVFLDQEWERVSTRFTLRHFISEVTSIPVNVFEGPALDDEKSQLGNYSIAQRMSWAAS
;
A
#
# COMPACT_ATOMS: atom_id res chain seq x y z
N MET A 1 -18.80 -6.30 9.41
CA MET A 1 -17.39 -5.84 9.36
C MET A 1 -17.08 -5.02 8.09
N LEU A 2 -17.32 -5.55 6.87
CA LEU A 2 -16.97 -4.86 5.61
C LEU A 2 -17.68 -3.50 5.42
N ARG A 3 -18.98 -3.40 5.73
CA ARG A 3 -19.75 -2.14 5.63
C ARG A 3 -19.20 -1.00 6.48
N THR A 4 -18.70 -1.28 7.69
CA THR A 4 -18.16 -0.25 8.59
C THR A 4 -16.82 0.27 8.09
N LYS A 5 -15.93 -0.62 7.61
CA LYS A 5 -14.63 -0.26 7.05
C LYS A 5 -14.78 0.68 5.85
N VAL A 6 -15.71 0.38 4.94
CA VAL A 6 -15.97 1.23 3.75
C VAL A 6 -16.52 2.59 4.17
N LYS A 7 -17.48 2.64 5.11
CA LYS A 7 -18.00 3.92 5.63
C LYS A 7 -16.91 4.79 6.24
N ASN A 8 -16.04 4.21 7.06
CA ASN A 8 -14.95 4.93 7.69
C ASN A 8 -13.89 5.38 6.66
N ALA A 9 -13.61 4.57 5.65
CA ALA A 9 -12.75 4.96 4.53
C ALA A 9 -13.30 6.19 3.80
N CYS A 10 -14.58 6.17 3.44
CA CYS A 10 -15.25 7.32 2.82
C CYS A 10 -15.24 8.55 3.72
N ALA A 11 -15.46 8.38 5.03
CA ALA A 11 -15.40 9.48 5.99
C ALA A 11 -13.99 10.07 6.07
N TYR A 12 -12.96 9.22 6.12
CA TYR A 12 -11.55 9.65 6.17
C TYR A 12 -11.18 10.48 4.93
N VAL A 13 -11.40 9.96 3.72
CA VAL A 13 -10.97 10.65 2.48
C VAL A 13 -11.73 11.96 2.24
N ARG A 14 -12.98 12.06 2.69
CA ARG A 14 -13.77 13.31 2.61
C ARG A 14 -13.19 14.43 3.47
N LYS A 15 -12.54 14.12 4.61
CA LYS A 15 -11.82 15.13 5.41
C LYS A 15 -10.74 15.84 4.58
N TYR A 16 -10.16 15.14 3.60
CA TYR A 16 -9.12 15.63 2.70
C TYR A 16 -9.63 16.04 1.32
N LYS A 17 -10.96 16.23 1.16
CA LYS A 17 -11.60 16.71 -0.09
C LYS A 17 -11.40 15.80 -1.30
N PHE A 18 -11.32 14.49 -1.07
CA PHE A 18 -11.42 13.50 -2.16
C PHE A 18 -12.89 13.07 -2.35
N ASP A 19 -13.36 13.16 -3.58
CA ASP A 19 -14.73 12.77 -3.96
C ASP A 19 -14.85 11.26 -4.22
N TRP A 20 -13.76 10.63 -4.64
CA TRP A 20 -13.73 9.24 -5.08
C TRP A 20 -12.68 8.43 -4.32
N ILE A 21 -13.03 7.18 -4.01
CA ILE A 21 -12.10 6.18 -3.47
C ILE A 21 -12.34 4.86 -4.19
N TRP A 22 -11.25 4.22 -4.61
CA TRP A 22 -11.29 2.88 -5.18
C TRP A 22 -10.96 1.85 -4.11
N ILE A 23 -11.77 0.80 -3.99
CA ILE A 23 -11.61 -0.29 -3.02
C ILE A 23 -11.85 -1.60 -3.76
N ASP A 24 -10.84 -2.47 -3.85
CA ASP A 24 -10.89 -3.75 -4.58
C ASP A 24 -12.14 -4.60 -4.29
N THR A 25 -12.55 -4.68 -3.03
CA THR A 25 -13.73 -5.44 -2.59
C THR A 25 -15.08 -4.80 -2.94
N CYS A 26 -15.10 -3.53 -3.36
CA CYS A 26 -16.32 -2.80 -3.72
C CYS A 26 -16.38 -2.46 -5.22
N CYS A 27 -15.24 -2.30 -5.86
CA CYS A 27 -15.11 -1.76 -7.21
C CYS A 27 -14.76 -2.83 -8.26
N ILE A 28 -14.61 -4.09 -7.86
CA ILE A 28 -14.38 -5.21 -8.78
C ILE A 28 -15.51 -6.22 -8.58
N ASP A 29 -16.30 -6.45 -9.61
CA ASP A 29 -17.21 -7.59 -9.67
C ASP A 29 -16.41 -8.87 -9.87
N LYS A 30 -16.26 -9.62 -8.78
CA LYS A 30 -15.55 -10.91 -8.79
C LYS A 30 -16.39 -12.05 -9.36
N SER A 31 -17.68 -11.83 -9.63
CA SER A 31 -18.54 -12.82 -10.27
C SER A 31 -18.37 -12.84 -11.80
N SER A 32 -17.92 -11.73 -12.37
CA SER A 32 -17.54 -11.60 -13.78
C SER A 32 -16.07 -11.96 -13.94
N SER A 33 -15.78 -13.11 -14.58
CA SER A 33 -14.40 -13.52 -14.87
C SER A 33 -13.67 -12.52 -15.79
N ALA A 34 -14.39 -11.93 -16.74
CA ALA A 34 -13.86 -10.91 -17.65
C ALA A 34 -13.45 -9.64 -16.88
N GLU A 35 -14.32 -9.13 -16.02
CA GLU A 35 -14.02 -7.93 -15.22
C GLU A 35 -12.90 -8.21 -14.21
N LEU A 36 -12.91 -9.38 -13.57
CA LEU A 36 -11.85 -9.78 -12.66
C LEU A 36 -10.49 -9.80 -13.36
N SER A 37 -10.39 -10.40 -14.55
CA SER A 37 -9.16 -10.40 -15.34
C SER A 37 -8.73 -8.98 -15.74
N GLU A 38 -9.65 -8.14 -16.19
CA GLU A 38 -9.36 -6.75 -16.54
C GLU A 38 -8.87 -5.93 -15.34
N ALA A 39 -9.52 -6.07 -14.18
CA ALA A 39 -9.16 -5.39 -12.95
C ALA A 39 -7.79 -5.85 -12.42
N LEU A 40 -7.46 -7.14 -12.54
CA LEU A 40 -6.13 -7.67 -12.20
C LEU A 40 -5.05 -7.08 -13.10
N ASN A 41 -5.31 -6.97 -14.40
CA ASN A 41 -4.37 -6.38 -15.36
C ASN A 41 -4.22 -4.85 -15.17
N SER A 42 -5.22 -4.20 -14.60
CA SER A 42 -5.25 -2.74 -14.40
C SER A 42 -4.86 -2.29 -12.99
N MET A 43 -4.76 -3.21 -12.02
CA MET A 43 -4.54 -2.88 -10.61
C MET A 43 -3.30 -2.03 -10.38
N TYR A 44 -2.18 -2.37 -11.03
CA TYR A 44 -0.94 -1.59 -10.94
C TYR A 44 -1.18 -0.13 -11.34
N LYS A 45 -1.87 0.08 -12.47
CA LYS A 45 -2.21 1.41 -13.00
C LYS A 45 -3.10 2.18 -12.03
N TYR A 46 -4.13 1.53 -11.46
CA TYR A 46 -5.01 2.17 -10.47
C TYR A 46 -4.24 2.66 -9.25
N TYR A 47 -3.26 1.89 -8.76
CA TYR A 47 -2.41 2.30 -7.66
C TYR A 47 -1.43 3.42 -8.05
N ALA A 48 -0.82 3.34 -9.23
CA ALA A 48 0.16 4.32 -9.71
C ALA A 48 -0.45 5.69 -10.01
N GLU A 49 -1.66 5.72 -10.55
CA GLU A 49 -2.38 6.96 -10.92
C GLU A 49 -3.18 7.54 -9.74
N ALA A 50 -3.35 6.79 -8.65
CA ALA A 50 -4.01 7.30 -7.46
C ALA A 50 -3.22 8.48 -6.85
N ARG A 51 -3.94 9.55 -6.51
CA ARG A 51 -3.34 10.70 -5.83
C ARG A 51 -2.75 10.35 -4.45
N VAL A 52 -3.40 9.42 -3.75
CA VAL A 52 -2.90 8.84 -2.50
C VAL A 52 -3.46 7.43 -2.34
N CYS A 53 -2.60 6.50 -1.92
CA CYS A 53 -3.02 5.18 -1.47
C CYS A 53 -3.04 5.11 0.05
N ILE A 54 -4.10 4.52 0.60
CA ILE A 54 -4.30 4.42 2.05
C ILE A 54 -4.24 2.96 2.45
N VAL A 55 -3.34 2.64 3.37
CA VAL A 55 -3.25 1.32 4.00
C VAL A 55 -3.84 1.42 5.40
N TYR A 56 -4.95 0.72 5.63
CA TYR A 56 -5.57 0.60 6.95
C TYR A 56 -5.09 -0.68 7.62
N LEU A 57 -4.36 -0.54 8.73
CA LEU A 57 -3.83 -1.61 9.56
C LEU A 57 -4.80 -1.86 10.72
N ASN A 58 -5.72 -2.80 10.53
CA ASN A 58 -6.79 -3.06 11.49
C ASN A 58 -6.33 -3.80 12.75
N ASP A 59 -5.09 -4.29 12.75
CA ASP A 59 -4.41 -5.01 13.84
C ASP A 59 -3.26 -4.20 14.45
N LEU A 60 -3.13 -2.93 14.06
CA LEU A 60 -2.24 -1.98 14.71
C LEU A 60 -3.07 -1.10 15.65
N GLU A 61 -2.93 -1.31 16.95
CA GLU A 61 -3.52 -0.38 17.93
C GLU A 61 -2.66 0.87 18.03
N LYS A 62 -3.27 1.94 18.54
CA LYS A 62 -2.58 3.18 18.87
C LYS A 62 -1.29 2.91 19.67
N SER A 63 -0.14 3.29 19.13
CA SER A 63 1.16 3.12 19.77
C SER A 63 1.56 4.38 20.55
N SER A 64 2.39 4.20 21.58
CA SER A 64 3.03 5.30 22.28
C SER A 64 3.98 6.06 21.33
N ASN A 65 4.38 7.29 21.66
CA ASN A 65 5.23 8.14 20.81
C ASN A 65 6.67 7.60 20.58
N LYS A 66 6.98 6.35 20.92
CA LYS A 66 8.30 5.74 20.75
C LYS A 66 8.40 5.05 19.39
N ALA A 67 9.32 5.54 18.55
CA ALA A 67 9.55 5.00 17.22
C ALA A 67 9.92 3.50 17.21
N THR A 68 10.71 3.03 18.17
CA THR A 68 11.12 1.61 18.27
C THR A 68 9.95 0.68 18.55
N GLU A 69 9.02 1.08 19.42
CA GLU A 69 7.81 0.31 19.71
C GLU A 69 6.92 0.20 18.47
N LEU A 70 6.74 1.31 17.74
CA LEU A 70 5.96 1.33 16.51
C LEU A 70 6.53 0.36 15.47
N LEU A 71 7.85 0.36 15.24
CA LEU A 71 8.46 -0.54 14.26
C LEU A 71 8.26 -2.01 14.63
N SER A 72 8.40 -2.38 15.91
CA SER A 72 8.14 -3.75 16.36
C SER A 72 6.70 -4.17 16.08
N ARG A 73 5.72 -3.32 16.39
CA ARG A 73 4.30 -3.61 16.13
C ARG A 73 3.97 -3.68 14.64
N LEU A 74 4.62 -2.86 13.83
CA LEU A 74 4.47 -2.91 12.36
C LEU A 74 4.95 -4.25 11.79
N LYS A 75 6.01 -4.87 12.36
CA LYS A 75 6.46 -6.21 11.92
C LYS A 75 5.39 -7.29 12.16
N GLU A 76 4.61 -7.14 13.22
CA GLU A 76 3.55 -8.09 13.60
C GLU A 76 2.25 -7.89 12.81
N CYS A 77 2.07 -6.74 12.16
CA CYS A 77 0.87 -6.45 11.38
C CYS A 77 0.73 -7.39 10.19
N LYS A 78 -0.45 -7.98 10.01
CA LYS A 78 -0.79 -8.92 8.93
C LYS A 78 -0.55 -8.36 7.53
N TRP A 79 -0.56 -7.04 7.38
CA TRP A 79 -0.28 -6.43 6.07
C TRP A 79 1.18 -6.63 5.66
N PHE A 80 2.12 -6.59 6.61
CA PHE A 80 3.55 -6.79 6.35
C PHE A 80 3.95 -8.26 6.27
N THR A 81 3.11 -9.19 6.72
CA THR A 81 3.37 -10.64 6.68
C THR A 81 2.70 -11.36 5.50
N ARG A 82 2.02 -10.62 4.60
CA ARG A 82 1.35 -11.19 3.42
C ARG A 82 2.14 -10.88 2.16
N GLY A 83 2.74 -11.90 1.53
CA GLY A 83 3.54 -11.80 0.29
C GLY A 83 2.83 -11.24 -0.97
N TRP A 84 1.56 -10.84 -0.86
CA TRP A 84 0.75 -10.27 -1.96
C TRP A 84 0.65 -8.74 -1.95
N THR A 85 1.39 -8.04 -1.09
CA THR A 85 1.35 -6.56 -1.02
C THR A 85 2.25 -5.84 -2.02
N LEU A 86 3.03 -6.58 -2.82
CA LEU A 86 4.09 -6.04 -3.67
C LEU A 86 3.61 -4.96 -4.65
N GLN A 87 2.58 -5.23 -5.45
CA GLN A 87 2.04 -4.23 -6.38
C GLN A 87 1.41 -3.05 -5.65
N LYS A 88 0.72 -3.32 -4.53
CA LYS A 88 0.06 -2.30 -3.72
C LYS A 88 1.06 -1.38 -3.05
N LEU A 89 2.29 -1.86 -2.80
CA LEU A 89 3.36 -1.14 -2.12
C LEU A 89 4.26 -0.36 -3.10
N ILE A 90 4.61 -0.96 -4.24
CA ILE A 90 5.52 -0.36 -5.23
C ILE A 90 4.82 0.70 -6.08
N ALA A 91 3.64 0.39 -6.61
CA ALA A 91 3.00 1.25 -7.61
C ALA A 91 2.61 2.66 -7.11
N PRO A 92 2.08 2.85 -5.88
CA PRO A 92 1.62 4.17 -5.48
C PRO A 92 2.71 5.21 -5.35
N ARG A 93 2.51 6.39 -5.93
CA ARG A 93 3.39 7.57 -5.72
C ARG A 93 3.40 8.04 -4.27
N TYR A 94 2.22 8.16 -3.67
CA TYR A 94 2.05 8.55 -2.27
C TYR A 94 1.24 7.50 -1.54
N MET A 95 1.73 7.08 -0.38
CA MET A 95 1.04 6.12 0.47
C MET A 95 1.13 6.52 1.95
N VAL A 96 -0.01 6.41 2.64
CA VAL A 96 -0.15 6.64 4.08
C VAL A 96 -0.65 5.38 4.78
N PHE A 97 -0.15 5.15 6.00
CA PHE A 97 -0.55 4.06 6.88
C PHE A 97 -1.42 4.62 8.00
N LEU A 98 -2.56 3.99 8.24
CA LEU A 98 -3.50 4.29 9.32
C LEU A 98 -3.58 3.12 10.30
N ASP A 99 -3.73 3.42 11.58
CA ASP A 99 -4.00 2.43 12.63
C ASP A 99 -5.49 2.00 12.64
N GLN A 100 -5.84 1.09 13.56
CA GLN A 100 -7.21 0.60 13.68
C GLN A 100 -8.23 1.70 14.03
N GLU A 101 -7.78 2.79 14.65
CA GLU A 101 -8.57 3.98 15.00
C GLU A 101 -8.72 4.99 13.84
N TRP A 102 -8.17 4.70 12.65
CA TRP A 102 -8.15 5.60 11.47
C TRP A 102 -7.27 6.85 11.64
N GLU A 103 -6.31 6.81 12.55
CA GLU A 103 -5.32 7.87 12.75
C GLU A 103 -4.06 7.59 11.93
N ARG A 104 -3.42 8.67 11.46
CA ARG A 104 -2.22 8.56 10.61
C ARG A 104 -1.01 8.14 11.43
N VAL A 105 -0.48 6.97 11.12
CA VAL A 105 0.72 6.40 11.74
C VAL A 105 1.98 6.91 11.08
N SER A 106 2.09 6.74 9.76
CA SER A 106 3.30 7.11 9.01
C SER A 106 3.03 7.16 7.49
N THR A 107 4.08 7.41 6.70
CA THR A 107 4.06 7.36 5.24
C THR A 107 5.00 6.29 4.71
N ARG A 108 4.77 5.80 3.50
CA ARG A 108 5.69 4.85 2.83
C ARG A 108 7.11 5.40 2.71
N PHE A 109 7.24 6.69 2.41
CA PHE A 109 8.55 7.34 2.38
C PHE A 109 9.24 7.35 3.74
N THR A 110 8.52 7.63 4.84
CA THR A 110 9.09 7.63 6.19
C THR A 110 9.50 6.21 6.62
N LEU A 111 8.68 5.21 6.27
CA LEU A 111 8.93 3.80 6.61
C LEU A 111 9.83 3.07 5.59
N ARG A 112 10.36 3.71 4.55
CA ARG A 112 11.05 3.03 3.43
C ARG A 112 12.17 2.09 3.85
N HIS A 113 12.96 2.44 4.87
CA HIS A 113 14.02 1.57 5.39
C HIS A 113 13.46 0.34 6.10
N PHE A 114 12.44 0.53 6.93
CA PHE A 114 11.70 -0.56 7.57
C PHE A 114 11.04 -1.49 6.54
N ILE A 115 10.39 -0.90 5.54
CA ILE A 115 9.74 -1.63 4.45
C ILE A 115 10.79 -2.44 3.68
N SER A 116 11.95 -1.83 3.38
CA SER A 116 13.06 -2.51 2.70
C SER A 116 13.58 -3.70 3.52
N GLU A 117 13.72 -3.54 4.84
CA GLU A 117 14.11 -4.61 5.76
C GLU A 117 13.14 -5.80 5.72
N VAL A 118 11.83 -5.53 5.72
CA VAL A 118 10.80 -6.59 5.76
C VAL A 118 10.56 -7.23 4.39
N THR A 119 10.65 -6.48 3.30
CA THR A 119 10.24 -6.93 1.96
C THR A 119 11.41 -7.25 1.04
N SER A 120 12.65 -6.98 1.46
CA SER A 120 13.85 -7.03 0.62
C SER A 120 13.80 -6.13 -0.63
N ILE A 121 12.79 -5.25 -0.75
CA ILE A 121 12.69 -4.27 -1.83
C ILE A 121 13.70 -3.15 -1.53
N PRO A 122 14.62 -2.83 -2.45
CA PRO A 122 15.61 -1.78 -2.21
C PRO A 122 14.98 -0.42 -1.90
N VAL A 123 15.55 0.30 -0.92
CA VAL A 123 15.06 1.61 -0.45
C VAL A 123 14.84 2.60 -1.60
N ASN A 124 15.73 2.61 -2.60
CA ASN A 124 15.70 3.54 -3.73
C ASN A 124 14.45 3.37 -4.62
N VAL A 125 13.81 2.19 -4.62
CA VAL A 125 12.49 1.96 -5.27
C VAL A 125 11.42 2.87 -4.65
N PHE A 126 11.62 3.31 -3.41
CA PHE A 126 10.70 4.18 -2.70
C PHE A 126 11.12 5.66 -2.65
N GLU A 127 12.29 6.00 -3.19
CA GLU A 127 12.89 7.35 -3.14
C GLU A 127 12.84 8.10 -4.49
N GLY A 128 12.37 7.45 -5.56
CA GLY A 128 12.36 8.03 -6.91
C GLY A 128 11.42 9.24 -7.10
N PRO A 129 11.82 10.22 -7.94
CA PRO A 129 10.92 11.27 -8.36
C PRO A 129 9.76 10.69 -9.17
N ALA A 130 8.54 11.10 -8.86
CA ALA A 130 7.30 10.59 -9.44
C ALA A 130 7.12 10.83 -10.96
N LEU A 131 8.11 11.41 -11.65
CA LEU A 131 7.91 12.02 -12.97
C LEU A 131 8.92 11.61 -14.06
N ASP A 132 10.16 11.21 -13.74
CA ASP A 132 11.16 10.92 -14.78
C ASP A 132 11.61 9.46 -14.69
N ASP A 133 10.78 8.61 -15.30
CA ASP A 133 11.05 7.22 -15.67
C ASP A 133 11.00 6.17 -14.54
N GLU A 134 9.79 5.85 -14.07
CA GLU A 134 9.51 4.67 -13.22
C GLU A 134 9.98 3.36 -13.88
N LYS A 135 9.99 3.29 -15.22
CA LYS A 135 10.59 2.18 -15.96
C LYS A 135 12.11 2.14 -15.82
N SER A 136 12.79 3.27 -15.61
CA SER A 136 14.23 3.28 -15.32
C SER A 136 14.53 2.66 -13.96
N GLN A 137 13.73 2.96 -12.93
CA GLN A 137 14.00 2.46 -11.58
C GLN A 137 13.72 0.97 -11.42
N LEU A 138 12.55 0.51 -11.87
CA LEU A 138 12.22 -0.93 -11.84
C LEU A 138 12.93 -1.72 -12.94
N GLY A 139 13.29 -1.07 -14.05
CA GLY A 139 14.04 -1.67 -15.16
C GLY A 139 15.49 -2.01 -14.81
N ASN A 140 16.06 -1.39 -13.77
CA ASN A 140 17.38 -1.73 -13.23
C ASN A 140 17.41 -3.09 -12.51
N TYR A 141 16.26 -3.72 -12.27
CA TYR A 141 16.15 -5.01 -11.61
C TYR A 141 15.69 -6.08 -12.59
N SER A 142 16.38 -7.22 -12.57
CA SER A 142 15.98 -8.40 -13.32
C SER A 142 14.59 -8.88 -12.89
N ILE A 143 13.91 -9.62 -13.78
CA ILE A 143 12.65 -10.28 -13.45
C ILE A 143 12.82 -11.16 -12.20
N ALA A 144 13.94 -11.88 -12.07
CA ALA A 144 14.22 -12.74 -10.92
C ALA A 144 14.26 -11.95 -9.59
N GLN A 145 14.96 -10.80 -9.57
CA GLN A 145 14.98 -9.93 -8.38
C GLN A 145 13.59 -9.37 -8.06
N ARG A 146 12.83 -8.96 -9.07
CA ARG A 146 11.48 -8.44 -8.86
C ARG A 146 10.52 -9.52 -8.35
N MET A 147 10.68 -10.76 -8.83
CA MET A 147 9.91 -11.91 -8.37
C MET A 147 10.32 -12.34 -6.95
N SER A 148 11.59 -12.20 -6.56
CA SER A 148 12.01 -12.56 -5.20
C SER A 148 11.37 -11.67 -4.13
N TRP A 149 11.00 -10.43 -4.46
CA TRP A 149 10.27 -9.54 -3.54
C TRP A 149 8.85 -10.03 -3.22
N ALA A 150 8.25 -10.87 -4.07
CA ALA A 150 6.94 -11.48 -3.81
C ALA A 150 7.03 -12.73 -2.90
N ALA A 151 8.25 -13.21 -2.64
CA ALA A 151 8.53 -14.38 -1.81
C ALA A 151 8.96 -14.02 -0.38
N SER A 152 8.93 -12.73 -0.03
CA SER A 152 9.30 -12.18 1.28
C SER A 152 8.15 -12.23 2.29
#